data_AF-A0A059EAP4-F1
#
_entry.id   AF-A0A059EAP4-F1
#
_cell.length_a   1.000
_cell.length_b   1.000
_cell.length_c   1.000
_cell.angle_alpha   90.00
_cell.angle_beta   90.00
_cell.angle_gamma   90.00
#
_symmetry.space_group_name_H-M   'P 1'
#
loop_
_entity.id
_entity.type
_entity.pdbx_description
1 polymer ?
#
loop_
_entity_poly.entity_id
_entity_poly.type
_entity_poly.pdbx_seq_one_letter_code
_entity_poly.pdbx_strand_id
1 'polypeptide(L)'
;MSYSPKTSDNRGRVAVTETLSAAAGRAYAHAVHLIRTGDISIGMRRLNEALVCDPGHMPSRLLLGRVLLHLAQADEALTVFTFVLRKKPHCESALLGQSIAYARLGRRDEALETVRHLVRIAPDSWRGFNSLADLTPIEGERLEALAASQAILSRKLCSDRNPGLIEAAAKACITLRRPDLAGCLLDARSGEIPDAATAHDLRARAAYFAGDYASAFASKVKSLHALTPDHIPAVPIQMKLETGRAENALKSLTFLLRESGLIPVPMAGTLLGLYRNGRLLDQDRDVDIGLIPSPGCRADPVDLVREHPGLLLERHARRGDRYLPVLWDGISIDLFRLDRAGEYFSFGFSDRPGDVQWRIPVFQSGPEDERGLSSLSPDTASACLRALYGPAWRVPDPYFASVVQSPALWNVALHVRAYYAAHRARAALLQADPIKARALLARAPLPIPLDQARHPDLWTAGDASRTPFQPYTS
;
A
#
# COMPACT_ATOMS: atom_id res chain seq x y z
N MET A 1 0.42 -70.54 -38.70
CA MET A 1 0.15 -69.10 -38.87
C MET A 1 0.03 -68.47 -37.49
N SER A 2 1.13 -67.91 -36.99
CA SER A 2 1.23 -67.29 -35.66
C SER A 2 1.15 -65.77 -35.79
N TYR A 3 0.14 -65.17 -35.15
CA TYR A 3 -0.09 -63.73 -35.11
C TYR A 3 0.52 -63.17 -33.82
N SER A 4 1.59 -62.37 -33.92
CA SER A 4 2.14 -61.59 -32.80
C SER A 4 1.54 -60.17 -32.82
N PRO A 5 1.04 -59.64 -31.69
CA PRO A 5 0.62 -58.24 -31.64
C PRO A 5 1.83 -57.32 -31.56
N LYS A 6 1.82 -56.29 -32.41
CA LYS A 6 2.80 -55.21 -32.50
C LYS A 6 2.98 -54.54 -31.14
N THR A 7 4.21 -54.52 -30.64
CA THR A 7 4.68 -53.62 -29.60
C THR A 7 4.43 -52.17 -30.04
N SER A 8 3.48 -51.51 -29.37
CA SER A 8 3.05 -50.14 -29.64
C SER A 8 4.16 -49.11 -29.43
N ASP A 9 4.19 -48.13 -30.32
CA ASP A 9 4.98 -46.89 -30.37
C ASP A 9 4.85 -46.03 -29.11
N ASN A 10 5.42 -46.50 -28.00
CA ASN A 10 5.43 -45.78 -26.73
C ASN A 10 6.63 -44.82 -26.64
N ARG A 11 7.73 -45.11 -27.36
CA ARG A 11 8.94 -44.28 -27.37
C ARG A 11 8.76 -42.97 -28.15
N GLY A 12 8.05 -42.97 -29.28
CA GLY A 12 7.76 -41.76 -30.05
C GLY A 12 6.82 -40.80 -29.31
N ARG A 13 5.78 -41.33 -28.65
CA ARG A 13 4.89 -40.54 -27.79
C ARG A 13 5.62 -39.92 -26.59
N VAL A 14 6.48 -40.67 -25.91
CA VAL A 14 7.26 -40.18 -24.76
C VAL A 14 8.21 -39.04 -25.17
N ALA A 15 8.94 -39.19 -26.28
CA ALA A 15 9.85 -38.15 -26.78
C ALA A 15 9.12 -36.85 -27.20
N VAL A 16 7.93 -36.96 -27.81
CA VAL A 16 7.10 -35.80 -28.15
C VAL A 16 6.57 -35.11 -26.89
N THR A 17 6.12 -35.87 -25.89
CA THR A 17 5.66 -35.28 -24.61
C THR A 17 6.78 -34.60 -23.83
N GLU A 18 8.00 -35.15 -23.83
CA GLU A 18 9.17 -34.53 -23.19
C GLU A 18 9.57 -33.22 -23.89
N THR A 19 9.51 -33.20 -25.23
CA THR A 19 9.82 -32.01 -26.02
C THR A 19 8.81 -30.88 -25.78
N LEU A 20 7.52 -31.21 -25.71
CA LEU A 20 6.44 -30.27 -25.42
C LEU A 20 6.52 -29.73 -23.99
N SER A 21 6.85 -30.56 -23.01
CA SER A 21 7.07 -30.14 -21.62
C SER A 21 8.27 -29.19 -21.49
N ALA A 22 9.37 -29.48 -22.18
CA ALA A 22 10.54 -28.59 -22.22
C ALA A 22 10.22 -27.24 -22.90
N ALA A 23 9.39 -27.24 -23.94
CA ALA A 23 8.92 -26.01 -24.59
C ALA A 23 8.05 -25.17 -23.64
N ALA A 24 7.14 -25.81 -22.91
CA ALA A 24 6.32 -25.14 -21.89
C ALA A 24 7.18 -24.51 -20.78
N GLY A 25 8.22 -25.23 -20.31
CA GLY A 25 9.16 -24.73 -19.32
C GLY A 25 9.92 -23.47 -19.78
N ARG A 26 10.38 -23.44 -21.04
CA ARG A 26 11.04 -22.26 -21.62
C ARG A 26 10.09 -21.07 -21.76
N ALA A 27 8.89 -21.30 -22.27
CA ALA A 27 7.88 -20.25 -22.40
C ALA A 27 7.47 -19.69 -21.03
N TYR A 28 7.35 -20.55 -20.00
CA TYR A 28 7.13 -20.15 -18.62
C TYR A 28 8.27 -19.28 -18.06
N ALA A 29 9.53 -19.70 -18.21
CA ALA A 29 10.68 -18.94 -17.70
C ALA A 29 10.75 -17.54 -18.34
N HIS A 30 10.49 -17.45 -19.65
CA HIS A 30 10.42 -16.19 -20.35
C HIS A 30 9.24 -15.33 -19.86
N ALA A 31 8.07 -15.92 -19.64
CA ALA A 31 6.93 -15.22 -19.09
C ALA A 31 7.22 -14.64 -17.70
N VAL A 32 7.85 -15.42 -16.82
CA VAL A 32 8.26 -14.97 -15.48
C VAL A 32 9.18 -13.74 -15.58
N HIS A 33 10.15 -13.76 -16.50
CA HIS A 33 11.03 -12.63 -16.72
C HIS A 33 10.25 -11.39 -17.16
N LEU A 34 9.43 -11.51 -18.21
CA LEU A 34 8.64 -10.39 -18.77
C LEU A 34 7.66 -9.79 -17.76
N ILE A 35 6.96 -10.64 -17.00
CA ILE A 35 6.03 -10.16 -15.96
C ILE A 35 6.79 -9.42 -14.86
N ARG A 36 8.00 -9.89 -14.50
CA ARG A 36 8.84 -9.21 -13.49
C ARG A 36 9.40 -7.89 -13.99
N THR A 37 9.66 -7.75 -15.29
CA THR A 37 10.16 -6.49 -15.90
C THR A 37 9.04 -5.52 -16.30
N GLY A 38 7.77 -5.91 -16.12
CA GLY A 38 6.61 -5.06 -16.37
C GLY A 38 5.93 -5.25 -17.72
N ASP A 39 6.46 -6.11 -18.60
CA ASP A 39 5.89 -6.45 -19.91
C ASP A 39 4.74 -7.46 -19.80
N ILE A 40 3.74 -7.14 -18.97
CA ILE A 40 2.67 -8.05 -18.55
C ILE A 40 1.92 -8.64 -19.76
N SER A 41 1.59 -7.81 -20.76
CA SER A 41 0.88 -8.26 -21.97
C SER A 41 1.67 -9.29 -22.77
N ILE A 42 3.00 -9.12 -22.87
CA ILE A 42 3.87 -10.08 -23.57
C ILE A 42 4.05 -11.33 -22.71
N GLY A 43 4.23 -11.15 -21.40
CA GLY A 43 4.30 -12.24 -20.44
C GLY A 43 3.06 -13.14 -20.46
N MET A 44 1.87 -12.56 -20.56
CA MET A 44 0.62 -13.32 -20.72
C MET A 44 0.57 -14.15 -22.00
N ARG A 45 1.05 -13.60 -23.13
CA ARG A 45 1.15 -14.38 -24.38
C ARG A 45 2.07 -15.59 -24.20
N ARG A 46 3.24 -15.40 -23.57
CA ARG A 46 4.18 -16.49 -23.28
C ARG A 46 3.61 -17.51 -22.28
N LEU A 47 2.80 -17.08 -21.32
CA LEU A 47 2.06 -17.99 -20.44
C LEU A 47 1.05 -18.85 -21.20
N ASN A 48 0.30 -18.24 -22.12
CA ASN A 48 -0.65 -18.96 -22.95
C ASN A 48 0.05 -19.96 -23.88
N GLU A 49 1.17 -19.57 -24.50
CA GLU A 49 2.01 -20.50 -25.27
C GLU A 49 2.45 -21.70 -24.43
N ALA A 50 2.91 -21.47 -23.19
CA ALA A 50 3.29 -22.55 -22.29
C ALA A 50 2.12 -23.53 -22.01
N LEU A 51 0.90 -23.00 -21.85
CA LEU A 51 -0.32 -23.78 -21.61
C LEU A 51 -0.86 -24.46 -22.87
N VAL A 52 -0.55 -23.95 -24.07
CA VAL A 52 -0.82 -24.64 -25.34
C VAL A 52 0.13 -25.81 -25.51
N CYS A 53 1.42 -25.64 -25.21
CA CYS A 53 2.43 -26.71 -25.30
C CYS A 53 2.18 -27.82 -24.29
N ASP A 54 1.92 -27.46 -23.04
CA ASP A 54 1.55 -28.40 -21.98
C ASP A 54 0.36 -27.83 -21.21
N PRO A 55 -0.86 -28.26 -21.56
CA PRO A 55 -2.03 -27.93 -20.77
C PRO A 55 -1.85 -28.37 -19.32
N GLY A 56 -1.05 -29.36 -18.95
CA GLY A 56 -0.81 -29.76 -17.56
C GLY A 56 0.12 -28.84 -16.76
N HIS A 57 0.76 -27.84 -17.36
CA HIS A 57 1.84 -27.08 -16.73
C HIS A 57 1.38 -26.18 -15.57
N MET A 58 1.42 -26.74 -14.35
CA MET A 58 0.91 -26.10 -13.13
C MET A 58 1.59 -24.75 -12.80
N PRO A 59 2.92 -24.58 -12.94
CA PRO A 59 3.56 -23.29 -12.70
C PRO A 59 3.01 -22.18 -13.60
N SER A 60 2.76 -22.45 -14.88
CA SER A 60 2.16 -21.49 -15.81
C SER A 60 0.73 -21.14 -15.40
N ARG A 61 -0.09 -22.13 -15.02
CA ARG A 61 -1.46 -21.85 -14.54
C ARG A 61 -1.47 -21.00 -13.28
N LEU A 62 -0.64 -21.32 -12.29
CA LEU A 62 -0.55 -20.55 -11.05
C LEU A 62 -0.13 -19.10 -11.32
N LEU A 63 0.85 -18.91 -12.23
CA LEU A 63 1.27 -17.57 -12.61
C LEU A 63 0.18 -16.83 -13.40
N LEU A 64 -0.55 -17.51 -14.28
CA LEU A 64 -1.71 -16.93 -14.98
C LEU A 64 -2.77 -16.44 -13.99
N GLY A 65 -3.19 -17.26 -13.04
CA GLY A 65 -4.15 -16.86 -12.00
C GLY A 65 -3.69 -15.63 -11.22
N ARG A 66 -2.40 -15.56 -10.87
CA ARG A 66 -1.82 -14.38 -10.20
C ARG A 66 -1.82 -13.13 -11.08
N VAL A 67 -1.52 -13.26 -12.36
CA VAL A 67 -1.53 -12.14 -13.31
C VAL A 67 -2.97 -11.63 -13.51
N LEU A 68 -3.94 -12.53 -13.64
CA LEU A 68 -5.36 -12.19 -13.72
C LEU A 68 -5.82 -11.39 -12.49
N LEU A 69 -5.43 -11.83 -11.29
CA LEU A 69 -5.64 -11.02 -10.08
C LEU A 69 -4.99 -9.64 -10.21
N HIS A 70 -3.74 -9.54 -10.66
CA HIS A 70 -3.09 -8.24 -10.81
C HIS A 70 -3.82 -7.32 -11.80
N LEU A 71 -4.45 -7.87 -12.83
CA LEU A 71 -5.26 -7.17 -13.82
C LEU A 71 -6.72 -6.94 -13.40
N ALA A 72 -7.05 -7.16 -12.13
CA ALA A 72 -8.41 -7.06 -11.58
C ALA A 72 -9.45 -8.00 -12.23
N GLN A 73 -9.01 -9.07 -12.88
CA GLN A 73 -9.83 -10.13 -13.48
C GLN A 73 -10.03 -11.28 -12.48
N ALA A 74 -10.82 -11.01 -11.44
CA ALA A 74 -10.95 -11.92 -10.29
C ALA A 74 -11.77 -13.19 -10.60
N ASP A 75 -12.80 -13.12 -11.45
CA ASP A 75 -13.61 -14.27 -11.86
C ASP A 75 -12.80 -15.29 -12.69
N GLU A 76 -12.00 -14.81 -13.64
CA GLU A 76 -11.12 -15.64 -14.45
C GLU A 76 -10.02 -16.25 -13.58
N ALA A 77 -9.44 -15.47 -12.65
CA ALA A 77 -8.48 -15.96 -11.69
C ALA A 77 -9.08 -17.09 -10.82
N LEU A 78 -10.30 -16.91 -10.33
CA LEU A 78 -11.01 -17.91 -9.54
C LEU A 78 -11.19 -19.22 -10.33
N THR A 79 -11.53 -19.14 -11.62
CA THR A 79 -11.62 -20.30 -12.51
C THR A 79 -10.29 -21.05 -12.61
N VAL A 80 -9.18 -20.32 -12.77
CA VAL A 80 -7.83 -20.89 -12.85
C VAL A 80 -7.43 -21.57 -11.54
N PHE A 81 -7.63 -20.92 -10.40
CA PHE A 81 -7.28 -21.52 -9.10
C PHE A 81 -8.16 -22.73 -8.77
N THR A 82 -9.46 -22.67 -9.07
CA THR A 82 -10.37 -23.82 -8.93
C THR A 82 -9.88 -25.01 -9.75
N PHE A 83 -9.42 -24.79 -10.98
CA PHE A 83 -8.82 -25.85 -11.80
C PHE A 83 -7.60 -26.47 -11.11
N VAL A 84 -6.67 -25.65 -10.60
CA VAL A 84 -5.47 -26.13 -9.91
C VAL A 84 -5.84 -26.96 -8.68
N LEU A 85 -6.81 -26.50 -7.89
CA LEU A 85 -7.25 -27.17 -6.66
C LEU A 85 -7.95 -28.50 -6.93
N ARG A 86 -8.67 -28.65 -8.05
CA ARG A 86 -9.21 -29.97 -8.46
C ARG A 86 -8.12 -31.02 -8.70
N LYS A 87 -6.91 -30.59 -9.08
CA LYS A 87 -5.76 -31.48 -9.33
C LYS A 87 -4.81 -31.59 -8.14
N LYS A 88 -4.68 -30.51 -7.38
CA LYS A 88 -3.82 -30.38 -6.20
C LYS A 88 -4.61 -29.69 -5.08
N PRO A 89 -5.45 -30.42 -4.32
CA PRO A 89 -6.35 -29.84 -3.32
C PRO A 89 -5.64 -29.02 -2.23
N HIS A 90 -4.39 -29.35 -1.92
CA HIS A 90 -3.61 -28.70 -0.86
C HIS A 90 -2.56 -27.72 -1.41
N CYS A 91 -2.73 -27.22 -2.64
CA CYS A 91 -1.78 -26.27 -3.22
C CYS A 91 -1.92 -24.90 -2.54
N GLU A 92 -0.99 -24.58 -1.63
CA GLU A 92 -0.95 -23.30 -0.89
C GLU A 92 -1.14 -22.09 -1.82
N SER A 93 -0.33 -21.99 -2.89
CA SER A 93 -0.41 -20.88 -3.85
C SER A 93 -1.78 -20.74 -4.52
N ALA A 94 -2.49 -21.85 -4.75
CA ALA A 94 -3.82 -21.82 -5.34
C ALA A 94 -4.90 -21.47 -4.31
N LEU A 95 -4.78 -21.95 -3.07
CA LEU A 95 -5.69 -21.57 -1.98
C LEU A 95 -5.57 -20.07 -1.65
N LEU A 96 -4.34 -19.54 -1.59
CA LEU A 96 -4.09 -18.09 -1.44
C LEU A 96 -4.68 -17.30 -2.61
N GLY A 97 -4.46 -17.76 -3.84
CA GLY A 97 -5.00 -17.13 -5.03
C GLY A 97 -6.53 -17.11 -5.04
N GLN A 98 -7.14 -18.23 -4.66
CA GLN A 98 -8.59 -18.38 -4.54
C GLN A 98 -9.17 -17.47 -3.46
N SER A 99 -8.57 -17.40 -2.27
CA SER A 99 -9.05 -16.52 -1.20
C SER A 99 -8.98 -15.05 -1.62
N ILE A 100 -7.91 -14.63 -2.29
CA ILE A 100 -7.79 -13.26 -2.82
C ILE A 100 -8.84 -13.00 -3.92
N ALA A 101 -9.10 -13.97 -4.80
CA ALA A 101 -10.12 -13.86 -5.83
C ALA A 101 -11.51 -13.67 -5.20
N TYR A 102 -11.89 -14.51 -4.23
CA TYR A 102 -13.14 -14.37 -3.49
C TYR A 102 -13.26 -13.00 -2.81
N ALA A 103 -12.19 -12.53 -2.14
CA ALA A 103 -12.19 -11.23 -1.49
C ALA A 103 -12.45 -10.08 -2.48
N ARG A 104 -11.83 -10.11 -3.67
CA ARG A 104 -12.05 -9.11 -4.72
C ARG A 104 -13.43 -9.15 -5.36
N LEU A 105 -14.10 -10.31 -5.30
CA LEU A 105 -15.48 -10.48 -5.74
C LEU A 105 -16.50 -10.11 -4.65
N GLY A 106 -16.06 -9.57 -3.50
CA GLY A 106 -16.93 -9.28 -2.35
C GLY A 106 -17.42 -10.53 -1.61
N ARG A 107 -16.90 -11.71 -1.95
CA ARG A 107 -17.25 -13.02 -1.38
C ARG A 107 -16.40 -13.32 -0.15
N ARG A 108 -16.55 -12.48 0.88
CA ARG A 108 -15.65 -12.45 2.05
C ARG A 108 -15.72 -13.72 2.89
N ASP A 109 -16.90 -14.31 3.04
CA ASP A 109 -17.07 -15.54 3.82
C ASP A 109 -16.34 -16.72 3.18
N GLU A 110 -16.45 -16.89 1.85
CA GLU A 110 -15.70 -17.92 1.13
C GLU A 110 -14.19 -17.66 1.14
N ALA A 111 -13.77 -16.39 1.06
CA ALA A 111 -12.37 -16.02 1.19
C ALA A 111 -11.82 -16.44 2.57
N LEU A 112 -12.59 -16.17 3.63
CA LEU A 112 -12.22 -16.46 5.01
C LEU A 112 -12.21 -17.96 5.28
N GLU A 113 -13.19 -18.71 4.80
CA GLU A 113 -13.19 -20.18 4.89
C GLU A 113 -12.00 -20.79 4.15
N THR A 114 -11.69 -20.28 2.94
CA THR A 114 -10.54 -20.75 2.15
C THR A 114 -9.22 -20.53 2.89
N VAL A 115 -9.00 -19.35 3.49
CA VAL A 115 -7.75 -19.06 4.20
C VAL A 115 -7.67 -19.78 5.55
N ARG A 116 -8.79 -19.95 6.26
CA ARG A 116 -8.86 -20.78 7.48
C ARG A 116 -8.56 -22.24 7.17
N HIS A 117 -9.05 -22.76 6.05
CA HIS A 117 -8.66 -24.08 5.57
C HIS A 117 -7.17 -24.16 5.30
N LEU A 118 -6.60 -23.17 4.60
CA LEU A 118 -5.18 -23.11 4.29
C LEU A 118 -4.31 -23.17 5.56
N VAL A 119 -4.54 -22.31 6.54
CA VAL A 119 -3.69 -22.27 7.75
C VAL A 119 -3.83 -23.54 8.60
N ARG A 120 -4.94 -24.28 8.49
CA ARG A 120 -5.10 -25.61 9.12
C ARG A 120 -4.26 -26.68 8.44
N ILE A 121 -4.24 -26.72 7.10
CA ILE A 121 -3.50 -27.77 6.35
C ILE A 121 -2.03 -27.42 6.15
N ALA A 122 -1.67 -26.14 6.21
CA ALA A 122 -0.32 -25.61 6.04
C ALA A 122 0.01 -24.63 7.19
N PRO A 123 0.24 -25.13 8.42
CA PRO A 123 0.51 -24.30 9.59
C PRO A 123 1.84 -23.55 9.55
N ASP A 124 2.65 -23.73 8.50
CA ASP A 124 3.87 -22.97 8.25
C ASP A 124 3.72 -21.92 7.11
N SER A 125 2.50 -21.69 6.62
CA SER A 125 2.19 -20.66 5.63
C SER A 125 2.02 -19.29 6.28
N TRP A 126 3.13 -18.54 6.42
CA TRP A 126 3.07 -17.14 6.87
C TRP A 126 2.21 -16.25 5.94
N ARG A 127 2.12 -16.60 4.65
CA ARG A 127 1.25 -15.91 3.68
C ARG A 127 -0.22 -16.18 3.97
N GLY A 128 -0.57 -17.43 4.32
CA GLY A 128 -1.92 -17.80 4.76
C GLY A 128 -2.33 -17.00 6.00
N PHE A 129 -1.46 -16.93 7.00
CA PHE A 129 -1.72 -16.12 8.18
C PHE A 129 -1.84 -14.62 7.90
N ASN A 130 -1.03 -14.08 6.97
CA ASN A 130 -1.21 -12.69 6.53
C ASN A 130 -2.56 -12.45 5.86
N SER A 131 -3.00 -13.36 4.99
CA SER A 131 -4.31 -13.27 4.35
C SER A 131 -5.46 -13.46 5.35
N LEU A 132 -5.30 -14.32 6.37
CA LEU A 132 -6.27 -14.41 7.47
C LEU A 132 -6.37 -13.08 8.23
N ALA A 133 -5.23 -12.45 8.52
CA ALA A 133 -5.20 -11.15 9.20
C ALA A 133 -5.80 -10.00 8.36
N ASP A 134 -5.79 -10.10 7.03
CA ASP A 134 -6.47 -9.13 6.16
C ASP A 134 -7.98 -9.31 6.14
N LEU A 135 -8.45 -10.56 6.25
CA LEU A 135 -9.85 -10.93 5.99
C LEU A 135 -10.69 -11.06 7.25
N THR A 136 -10.10 -11.42 8.39
CA THR A 136 -10.89 -11.60 9.61
C THR A 136 -11.36 -10.26 10.17
N PRO A 137 -12.66 -10.12 10.51
CA PRO A 137 -13.15 -8.95 11.24
C PRO A 137 -12.84 -9.05 12.75
N ILE A 138 -12.42 -10.22 13.24
CA ILE A 138 -12.21 -10.48 14.67
C ILE A 138 -10.80 -10.06 15.07
N GLU A 139 -10.68 -9.02 15.90
CA GLU A 139 -9.37 -8.47 16.30
C GLU A 139 -8.47 -9.51 16.99
N GLY A 140 -9.02 -10.39 17.83
CA GLY A 140 -8.26 -11.47 18.48
C GLY A 140 -7.61 -12.41 17.46
N GLU A 141 -8.41 -13.00 16.57
CA GLU A 141 -7.92 -13.90 15.50
C GLU A 141 -6.90 -13.19 14.61
N ARG A 142 -7.11 -11.90 14.34
CA ARG A 142 -6.19 -11.11 13.55
C ARG A 142 -4.82 -10.97 14.20
N LEU A 143 -4.78 -10.61 15.48
CA LEU A 143 -3.52 -10.43 16.21
C LEU A 143 -2.78 -11.76 16.33
N GLU A 144 -3.50 -12.86 16.58
CA GLU A 144 -2.94 -14.21 16.57
C GLU A 144 -2.37 -14.58 15.21
N ALA A 145 -3.07 -14.29 14.11
CA ALA A 145 -2.59 -14.56 12.77
C ALA A 145 -1.33 -13.74 12.44
N LEU A 146 -1.28 -12.45 12.80
CA LEU A 146 -0.07 -11.64 12.63
C LEU A 146 1.12 -12.19 13.44
N ALA A 147 0.87 -12.60 14.68
CA ALA A 147 1.90 -13.20 15.55
C ALA A 147 2.41 -14.52 14.97
N ALA A 148 1.52 -15.39 14.50
CA ALA A 148 1.86 -16.65 13.85
C ALA A 148 2.70 -16.42 12.59
N SER A 149 2.29 -15.48 11.73
CA SER A 149 3.06 -15.09 10.53
C SER A 149 4.49 -14.67 10.86
N GLN A 150 4.66 -13.79 11.85
CA GLN A 150 5.99 -13.34 12.29
C GLN A 150 6.82 -14.48 12.89
N ALA A 151 6.24 -15.33 13.74
CA ALA A 151 6.94 -16.47 14.34
C ALA A 151 7.42 -17.47 13.28
N ILE A 152 6.58 -17.77 12.28
CA ILE A 152 6.92 -18.63 11.15
C ILE A 152 8.08 -18.03 10.34
N LEU A 153 8.01 -16.74 10.04
CA LEU A 153 9.06 -16.02 9.31
C LEU A 153 10.39 -16.07 10.08
N SER A 154 10.37 -15.80 11.38
CA SER A 154 11.56 -15.92 12.24
C SER A 154 12.14 -17.34 12.25
N ARG A 155 11.30 -18.38 12.35
CA ARG A 155 11.77 -19.76 12.30
C ARG A 155 12.38 -20.11 10.94
N LYS A 156 11.75 -19.70 9.83
CA LYS A 156 12.28 -19.96 8.47
C LYS A 156 13.64 -19.27 8.28
N LEU A 157 13.85 -18.08 8.84
CA LEU A 157 15.14 -17.36 8.79
C LEU A 157 16.28 -18.04 9.55
N CYS A 158 15.99 -18.93 10.50
CA CYS A 158 17.03 -19.73 11.16
C CYS A 158 17.64 -20.77 10.20
N SER A 159 16.86 -21.25 9.22
CA SER A 159 17.25 -22.31 8.28
C SER A 159 17.49 -21.83 6.84
N ASP A 160 16.93 -20.68 6.46
CA ASP A 160 16.95 -20.15 5.10
C ASP A 160 17.45 -18.69 5.10
N ARG A 161 18.49 -18.42 4.31
CA ARG A 161 19.07 -17.07 4.13
C ARG A 161 18.48 -16.31 2.95
N ASN A 162 17.31 -16.71 2.45
CA ASN A 162 16.62 -16.01 1.37
C ASN A 162 16.35 -14.55 1.74
N PRO A 163 16.88 -13.57 0.99
CA PRO A 163 16.70 -12.15 1.28
C PRO A 163 15.23 -11.71 1.36
N GLY A 164 14.36 -12.33 0.55
CA GLY A 164 12.92 -12.03 0.56
C GLY A 164 12.24 -12.43 1.88
N LEU A 165 12.78 -13.41 2.61
CA LEU A 165 12.29 -13.75 3.95
C LEU A 165 12.71 -12.71 4.99
N ILE A 166 13.88 -12.10 4.84
CA ILE A 166 14.38 -11.04 5.75
C ILE A 166 13.47 -9.82 5.64
N GLU A 167 13.15 -9.40 4.41
CA GLU A 167 12.21 -8.32 4.17
C GLU A 167 10.82 -8.62 4.74
N ALA A 168 10.29 -9.82 4.48
CA ALA A 168 8.98 -10.22 4.95
C ALA A 168 8.92 -10.24 6.48
N ALA A 169 9.96 -10.76 7.15
CA ALA A 169 10.06 -10.79 8.60
C ALA A 169 10.15 -9.39 9.20
N ALA A 170 10.97 -8.50 8.63
CA ALA A 170 11.06 -7.10 9.08
C ALA A 170 9.70 -6.38 8.95
N LYS A 171 9.00 -6.55 7.83
CA LYS A 171 7.64 -6.02 7.61
C LYS A 171 6.66 -6.60 8.63
N ALA A 172 6.71 -7.90 8.91
CA ALA A 172 5.86 -8.56 9.90
C ALA A 172 6.08 -8.00 11.32
N CYS A 173 7.34 -7.79 11.73
CA CYS A 173 7.68 -7.14 13.01
C CYS A 173 7.10 -5.72 13.10
N ILE A 174 7.24 -4.90 12.03
CA ILE A 174 6.65 -3.55 11.98
C ILE A 174 5.11 -3.63 12.10
N THR A 175 4.47 -4.52 11.35
CA THR A 175 3.01 -4.72 11.36
C THR A 175 2.48 -5.16 12.74
N LEU A 176 3.29 -5.91 13.50
CA LEU A 176 3.00 -6.31 14.88
C LEU A 176 3.27 -5.20 15.92
N ARG A 177 3.68 -4.00 15.50
CA ARG A 177 4.14 -2.93 16.40
C ARG A 177 5.32 -3.34 17.26
N ARG A 178 6.22 -4.14 16.68
CA ARG A 178 7.53 -4.52 17.24
C ARG A 178 8.67 -3.97 16.37
N PRO A 179 8.78 -2.63 16.24
CA PRO A 179 9.80 -1.99 15.43
C PRO A 179 11.22 -2.22 15.97
N ASP A 180 11.34 -2.48 17.27
CA ASP A 180 12.57 -2.91 17.95
C ASP A 180 13.11 -4.20 17.32
N LEU A 181 12.27 -5.24 17.20
CA LEU A 181 12.65 -6.51 16.59
C LEU A 181 12.97 -6.35 15.10
N ALA A 182 12.26 -5.48 14.40
CA ALA A 182 12.54 -5.18 13.00
C ALA A 182 13.94 -4.55 12.83
N GLY A 183 14.28 -3.57 13.68
CA GLY A 183 15.59 -2.92 13.69
C GLY A 183 16.71 -3.93 13.97
N CYS A 184 16.61 -4.69 15.07
CA CYS A 184 17.60 -5.71 15.43
C CYS A 184 17.81 -6.74 14.32
N LEU A 185 16.73 -7.21 13.67
CA LEU A 185 16.82 -8.15 12.55
C LEU A 185 17.58 -7.54 11.36
N LEU A 186 17.24 -6.31 10.98
CA LEU A 186 17.85 -5.63 9.84
C LEU A 186 19.34 -5.32 10.10
N ASP A 187 19.72 -5.05 11.34
CA ASP A 187 21.11 -4.81 11.70
C ASP A 187 21.92 -6.12 11.74
N ALA A 188 21.37 -7.17 12.34
CA ALA A 188 22.00 -8.49 12.39
C ALA A 188 22.19 -9.13 11.00
N ARG A 189 21.36 -8.74 10.03
CA ARG A 189 21.36 -9.25 8.64
C ARG A 189 21.79 -8.19 7.64
N SER A 190 22.59 -7.22 8.08
CA SER A 190 23.05 -6.14 7.20
C SER A 190 23.84 -6.68 6.02
N GLY A 191 23.54 -6.18 4.82
CA GLY A 191 24.17 -6.64 3.57
C GLY A 191 23.58 -7.91 2.97
N GLU A 192 22.68 -8.63 3.67
CA GLU A 192 22.01 -9.82 3.12
C GLU A 192 20.82 -9.50 2.22
N ILE A 193 20.29 -8.26 2.25
CA ILE A 193 19.27 -7.78 1.31
C ILE A 193 19.97 -7.17 0.08
N PRO A 194 19.88 -7.77 -1.13
CA PRO A 194 20.63 -7.32 -2.30
C PRO A 194 20.32 -5.89 -2.72
N ASP A 195 19.06 -5.48 -2.64
CA ASP A 195 18.68 -4.11 -2.91
C ASP A 195 18.88 -3.23 -1.67
N ALA A 196 19.98 -2.48 -1.68
CA ALA A 196 20.33 -1.53 -0.63
C ALA A 196 19.26 -0.43 -0.44
N ALA A 197 18.58 -0.01 -1.52
CA ALA A 197 17.53 1.02 -1.42
C ALA A 197 16.36 0.52 -0.59
N THR A 198 15.87 -0.70 -0.86
CA THR A 198 14.83 -1.36 -0.07
C THR A 198 15.30 -1.67 1.36
N ALA A 199 16.54 -2.14 1.55
CA ALA A 199 17.07 -2.44 2.89
C ALA A 199 17.09 -1.20 3.79
N HIS A 200 17.53 -0.06 3.26
CA HIS A 200 17.52 1.21 3.98
C HIS A 200 16.11 1.78 4.15
N ASP A 201 15.20 1.58 3.19
CA ASP A 201 13.79 1.99 3.32
C ASP A 201 13.10 1.27 4.48
N LEU A 202 13.36 -0.02 4.64
CA LEU A 202 12.85 -0.83 5.75
C LEU A 202 13.42 -0.41 7.10
N ARG A 203 14.73 -0.14 7.19
CA ARG A 203 15.34 0.41 8.43
C ARG A 203 14.74 1.77 8.80
N ALA A 204 14.53 2.62 7.80
CA ALA A 204 13.93 3.93 7.99
C ALA A 204 12.50 3.80 8.54
N ARG A 205 11.70 2.86 8.00
CA ARG A 205 10.36 2.56 8.51
C ARG A 205 10.41 2.00 9.93
N ALA A 206 11.29 1.04 10.22
CA ALA A 206 11.43 0.47 11.56
C ALA A 206 11.78 1.55 12.60
N ALA A 207 12.80 2.37 12.33
CA ALA A 207 13.19 3.47 13.21
C ALA A 207 12.06 4.51 13.39
N TYR A 208 11.33 4.86 12.32
CA TYR A 208 10.19 5.77 12.42
C TYR A 208 9.10 5.21 13.33
N PHE A 209 8.75 3.93 13.19
CA PHE A 209 7.79 3.28 14.08
C PHE A 209 8.31 3.05 15.50
N ALA A 210 9.63 3.04 15.71
CA ALA A 210 10.25 3.05 17.04
C ALA A 210 10.23 4.45 17.70
N GLY A 211 9.87 5.51 16.96
CA GLY A 211 9.96 6.90 17.43
C GLY A 211 11.37 7.50 17.33
N ASP A 212 12.34 6.76 16.79
CA ASP A 212 13.69 7.26 16.52
C ASP A 212 13.71 7.96 15.15
N TYR A 213 13.21 9.20 15.14
CA TYR A 213 13.06 9.98 13.92
C TYR A 213 14.40 10.39 13.29
N ALA A 214 15.46 10.53 14.08
CA ALA A 214 16.78 10.85 13.56
C ALA A 214 17.35 9.69 12.75
N SER A 215 17.34 8.47 13.30
CA SER A 215 17.76 7.27 12.57
C SER A 215 16.83 6.95 11.39
N ALA A 216 15.53 7.24 11.53
CA ALA A 216 14.57 7.11 10.45
C ALA A 216 14.94 7.99 9.25
N PHE A 217 15.19 9.29 9.50
CA PHE A 217 15.62 10.23 8.47
C PHE A 217 16.95 9.81 7.84
N ALA A 218 17.97 9.52 8.65
CA ALA A 218 19.28 9.11 8.16
C ALA A 218 19.20 7.86 7.28
N SER A 219 18.41 6.85 7.68
CA SER A 219 18.19 5.65 6.88
C SER A 219 17.38 5.95 5.61
N LYS A 220 16.44 6.90 5.65
CA LYS A 220 15.70 7.30 4.44
C LYS A 220 16.61 7.97 3.41
N VAL A 221 17.54 8.83 3.85
CA VAL A 221 18.55 9.44 2.97
C VAL A 221 19.43 8.36 2.33
N LYS A 222 19.91 7.38 3.11
CA LYS A 222 20.65 6.23 2.56
C LYS A 222 19.83 5.44 1.51
N SER A 223 18.53 5.30 1.72
CA SER A 223 17.63 4.68 0.74
C SER A 223 17.56 5.48 -0.56
N LEU A 224 17.50 6.81 -0.50
CA LEU A 224 17.57 7.68 -1.69
C LEU A 224 18.90 7.54 -2.43
N HIS A 225 20.02 7.54 -1.69
CA HIS A 225 21.35 7.44 -2.28
C HIS A 225 21.59 6.10 -2.99
N ALA A 226 20.91 5.04 -2.56
CA ALA A 226 21.02 3.71 -3.13
C ALA A 226 20.14 3.46 -4.36
N LEU A 227 19.22 4.38 -4.72
CA LEU A 227 18.38 4.24 -5.91
C LEU A 227 19.23 4.25 -7.19
N THR A 228 18.77 3.48 -8.17
CA THR A 228 19.38 3.33 -9.50
C THR A 228 18.30 3.52 -10.58
N PRO A 229 18.67 3.75 -11.86
CA PRO A 229 17.71 3.84 -12.95
C PRO A 229 16.75 2.64 -13.05
N ASP A 230 17.20 1.43 -12.71
CA ASP A 230 16.38 0.21 -12.74
C ASP A 230 15.18 0.24 -11.77
N HIS A 231 15.23 1.12 -10.77
CA HIS A 231 14.11 1.31 -9.84
C HIS A 231 13.01 2.20 -10.43
N ILE A 232 13.33 2.98 -11.46
CA ILE A 232 12.43 3.99 -12.01
C ILE A 232 11.70 3.37 -13.21
N PRO A 233 10.35 3.34 -13.19
CA PRO A 233 9.61 2.78 -14.31
C PRO A 233 9.83 3.65 -15.56
N ALA A 234 9.89 3.00 -16.73
CA ALA A 234 10.07 3.70 -18.00
C ALA A 234 8.87 4.60 -18.36
N VAL A 235 7.68 4.26 -17.87
CA VAL A 235 6.44 5.01 -18.08
C VAL A 235 5.94 5.54 -16.74
N PRO A 236 5.57 6.83 -16.63
CA PRO A 236 4.98 7.38 -15.43
C PRO A 236 3.71 6.63 -15.01
N ILE A 237 3.63 6.31 -13.72
CA ILE A 237 2.44 5.69 -13.14
C ILE A 237 1.52 6.81 -12.69
N GLN A 238 0.51 7.14 -13.50
CA GLN A 238 -0.52 8.10 -13.13
C GLN A 238 -1.74 7.37 -12.57
N MET A 239 -1.99 7.54 -11.27
CA MET A 239 -3.28 7.20 -10.67
C MET A 239 -4.12 8.47 -10.61
N LYS A 240 -5.32 8.43 -11.18
CA LYS A 240 -6.32 9.50 -11.08
C LYS A 240 -7.48 8.99 -10.24
N LEU A 241 -8.01 9.85 -9.37
CA LEU A 241 -9.25 9.56 -8.66
C LEU A 241 -10.41 9.59 -9.65
N GLU A 242 -11.12 8.48 -9.77
CA GLU A 242 -12.38 8.44 -10.52
C GLU A 242 -13.50 8.99 -9.65
N THR A 243 -13.76 10.29 -9.80
CA THR A 243 -14.64 11.09 -8.92
C THR A 243 -16.03 10.48 -8.73
N GLY A 244 -16.65 9.93 -9.77
CA GLY A 244 -17.95 9.27 -9.66
C GLY A 244 -17.94 8.00 -8.78
N ARG A 245 -16.88 7.18 -8.88
CA ARG A 245 -16.73 6.02 -7.97
C ARG A 245 -16.38 6.47 -6.56
N ALA A 246 -15.56 7.52 -6.42
CA ALA A 246 -15.19 8.11 -5.14
C ALA A 246 -16.42 8.64 -4.38
N GLU A 247 -17.34 9.31 -5.06
CA GLU A 247 -18.57 9.81 -4.43
C GLU A 247 -19.49 8.70 -3.93
N ASN A 248 -19.59 7.59 -4.66
CA ASN A 248 -20.38 6.43 -4.21
C ASN A 248 -19.74 5.75 -2.98
N ALA A 249 -18.43 5.52 -3.02
CA ALA A 249 -17.68 4.99 -1.87
C ALA A 249 -17.80 5.91 -0.65
N LEU A 250 -17.71 7.22 -0.86
CA LEU A 250 -17.87 8.22 0.18
C LEU A 250 -19.26 8.16 0.83
N LYS A 251 -20.35 8.12 0.04
CA LYS A 251 -21.72 8.02 0.56
C LYS A 251 -21.94 6.78 1.43
N SER A 252 -21.45 5.63 0.97
CA SER A 252 -21.58 4.39 1.73
C SER A 252 -20.76 4.41 3.02
N LEU A 253 -19.55 4.98 2.99
CA LEU A 253 -18.70 5.11 4.18
C LEU A 253 -19.26 6.11 5.19
N THR A 254 -19.72 7.28 4.75
CA THR A 254 -20.27 8.31 5.64
C THR A 254 -21.54 7.83 6.32
N PHE A 255 -22.39 7.08 5.63
CA PHE A 255 -23.55 6.42 6.22
C PHE A 255 -23.14 5.49 7.37
N LEU A 256 -22.19 4.57 7.12
CA LEU A 256 -21.68 3.65 8.15
C LEU A 256 -21.12 4.37 9.38
N LEU A 257 -20.34 5.43 9.15
CA LEU A 257 -19.73 6.22 10.22
C LEU A 257 -20.79 6.91 11.08
N ARG A 258 -21.81 7.52 10.44
CA ARG A 258 -22.89 8.23 11.13
C ARG A 258 -23.77 7.34 11.98
N GLU A 259 -24.18 6.20 11.45
CA GLU A 259 -24.95 5.18 12.19
C GLU A 259 -24.22 4.72 13.46
N SER A 260 -22.88 4.84 13.46
CA SER A 260 -22.03 4.50 14.58
C SER A 260 -21.72 5.67 15.52
N GLY A 261 -22.30 6.86 15.28
CA GLY A 261 -22.09 8.06 16.08
C GLY A 261 -20.80 8.83 15.78
N LEU A 262 -20.15 8.56 14.65
CA LEU A 262 -19.02 9.36 14.15
C LEU A 262 -19.52 10.40 13.14
N ILE A 263 -19.16 11.66 13.33
CA ILE A 263 -19.55 12.76 12.44
C ILE A 263 -18.42 12.98 11.42
N PRO A 264 -18.59 12.54 10.16
CA PRO A 264 -17.59 12.75 9.12
C PRO A 264 -17.64 14.20 8.59
N VAL A 265 -16.49 14.85 8.54
CA VAL A 265 -16.33 16.23 8.03
C VAL A 265 -15.28 16.25 6.92
N PRO A 266 -15.46 17.06 5.86
CA PRO A 266 -14.45 17.19 4.82
C PRO A 266 -13.19 17.87 5.37
N MET A 267 -12.02 17.31 5.05
CA MET A 267 -10.72 17.85 5.47
C MET A 267 -9.82 18.13 4.28
N ALA A 268 -8.75 18.91 4.48
CA ALA A 268 -7.65 19.11 3.54
C ALA A 268 -8.07 19.21 2.05
N GLY A 269 -7.66 18.26 1.19
CA GLY A 269 -7.92 18.31 -0.25
C GLY A 269 -9.40 18.20 -0.59
N THR A 270 -10.12 17.37 0.17
CA THR A 270 -11.59 17.21 0.05
C THR A 270 -12.33 18.49 0.39
N LEU A 271 -11.98 19.16 1.51
CA LEU A 271 -12.55 20.46 1.86
C LEU A 271 -12.22 21.52 0.80
N LEU A 272 -11.00 21.52 0.27
CA LEU A 272 -10.55 22.47 -0.75
C LEU A 272 -11.35 22.32 -2.04
N GLY A 273 -11.58 21.08 -2.49
CA GLY A 273 -12.41 20.78 -3.67
C GLY A 273 -13.85 21.24 -3.49
N LEU A 274 -14.49 20.80 -2.41
CA LEU A 274 -15.89 21.13 -2.13
C LEU A 274 -16.10 22.64 -2.01
N TYR A 275 -15.19 23.36 -1.34
CA TYR A 275 -15.30 24.80 -1.19
C TYR A 275 -15.12 25.55 -2.52
N ARG A 276 -14.15 25.17 -3.35
CA ARG A 276 -13.84 25.90 -4.59
C ARG A 276 -14.76 25.55 -5.75
N ASN A 277 -15.08 24.27 -5.89
CA ASN A 277 -15.69 23.71 -7.09
C ASN A 277 -17.06 23.10 -6.83
N GLY A 278 -17.49 22.97 -5.57
CA GLY A 278 -18.70 22.23 -5.19
C GLY A 278 -18.58 20.71 -5.33
N ARG A 279 -17.39 20.19 -5.65
CA ARG A 279 -17.11 18.76 -5.93
C ARG A 279 -15.68 18.37 -5.54
N LEU A 280 -15.39 17.07 -5.49
CA LEU A 280 -14.03 16.56 -5.26
C LEU A 280 -13.05 17.04 -6.35
N LEU A 281 -11.76 17.17 -6.03
CA LEU A 281 -10.74 17.57 -6.99
C LEU A 281 -10.40 16.39 -7.92
N ASP A 282 -10.52 16.58 -9.23
CA ASP A 282 -10.24 15.54 -10.24
C ASP A 282 -8.77 15.07 -10.24
N GLN A 283 -7.87 15.87 -9.65
CA GLN A 283 -6.42 15.58 -9.56
C GLN A 283 -6.00 15.04 -8.19
N ASP A 284 -6.91 14.99 -7.21
CA ASP A 284 -6.58 14.38 -5.91
C ASP A 284 -6.38 12.87 -6.07
N ARG A 285 -5.62 12.28 -5.14
CA ARG A 285 -5.35 10.83 -5.14
C ARG A 285 -6.17 10.10 -4.10
N ASP A 286 -6.69 10.84 -3.13
CA ASP A 286 -7.31 10.39 -1.91
C ASP A 286 -8.46 11.31 -1.50
N VAL A 287 -9.35 10.80 -0.64
CA VAL A 287 -10.41 11.57 0.01
C VAL A 287 -10.05 11.73 1.48
N ASP A 288 -9.96 12.97 1.95
CA ASP A 288 -9.59 13.33 3.32
C ASP A 288 -10.84 13.59 4.17
N ILE A 289 -11.06 12.77 5.20
CA ILE A 289 -12.23 12.89 6.09
C ILE A 289 -11.77 13.00 7.54
N GLY A 290 -12.24 14.05 8.22
CA GLY A 290 -12.12 14.18 9.67
C GLY A 290 -13.28 13.45 10.37
N LEU A 291 -13.00 12.83 11.50
CA LEU A 291 -13.99 12.14 12.33
C LEU A 291 -14.11 12.84 13.68
N ILE A 292 -15.30 13.35 13.98
CA ILE A 292 -15.64 13.94 15.28
C ILE A 292 -16.61 12.97 15.98
N PRO A 293 -16.26 12.37 17.14
CA PRO A 293 -17.20 11.54 17.86
C PRO A 293 -18.35 12.37 18.43
N SER A 294 -19.59 11.93 18.23
CA SER A 294 -20.75 12.53 18.89
C SER A 294 -20.71 12.28 20.41
N PRO A 295 -21.38 13.10 21.24
CA PRO A 295 -21.45 12.87 22.68
C PRO A 295 -21.94 11.45 23.00
N GLY A 296 -21.13 10.67 23.74
CA GLY A 296 -21.45 9.30 24.11
C GLY A 296 -21.07 8.23 23.07
N CYS A 297 -20.52 8.61 21.91
CA CYS A 297 -20.01 7.67 20.92
C CYS A 297 -18.89 6.79 21.51
N ARG A 298 -19.01 5.47 21.30
CA ARG A 298 -18.02 4.45 21.71
C ARG A 298 -17.46 3.67 20.52
N ALA A 299 -17.91 3.97 19.31
CA ALA A 299 -17.45 3.31 18.11
C ALA A 299 -15.98 3.65 17.84
N ASP A 300 -15.23 2.65 17.38
CA ASP A 300 -13.88 2.83 16.88
C ASP A 300 -13.91 2.63 15.36
N PRO A 301 -13.42 3.60 14.55
CA PRO A 301 -13.45 3.47 13.10
C PRO A 301 -12.64 2.27 12.58
N VAL A 302 -11.67 1.74 13.34
CA VAL A 302 -10.96 0.51 12.96
C VAL A 302 -11.92 -0.68 12.92
N ASP A 303 -12.79 -0.81 13.90
CA ASP A 303 -13.73 -1.93 13.98
C ASP A 303 -14.74 -1.84 12.83
N LEU A 304 -15.31 -0.64 12.60
CA LEU A 304 -16.26 -0.38 11.52
C LEU A 304 -15.69 -0.72 10.14
N VAL A 305 -14.46 -0.26 9.88
CA VAL A 305 -13.79 -0.50 8.59
C VAL A 305 -13.46 -1.98 8.43
N ARG A 306 -13.05 -2.68 9.50
CA ARG A 306 -12.70 -4.11 9.43
C ARG A 306 -13.92 -5.00 9.26
N GLU A 307 -15.06 -4.65 9.84
CA GLU A 307 -16.30 -5.42 9.72
C GLU A 307 -16.95 -5.25 8.33
N HIS A 308 -16.70 -4.14 7.65
CA HIS A 308 -17.29 -3.89 6.34
C HIS A 308 -16.62 -4.74 5.24
N PRO A 309 -17.39 -5.49 4.42
CA PRO A 309 -16.84 -6.46 3.45
C PRO A 309 -16.07 -5.82 2.29
N GLY A 310 -16.40 -4.59 1.91
CA GLY A 310 -15.76 -3.86 0.80
C GLY A 310 -14.62 -2.93 1.21
N LEU A 311 -14.34 -2.79 2.51
CA LEU A 311 -13.31 -1.89 3.02
C LEU A 311 -12.05 -2.66 3.40
N LEU A 312 -10.89 -2.11 3.02
CA LEU A 312 -9.59 -2.65 3.38
C LEU A 312 -8.80 -1.64 4.20
N LEU A 313 -8.12 -2.14 5.23
CA LEU A 313 -7.31 -1.36 6.15
C LEU A 313 -5.95 -2.02 6.33
N GLU A 314 -4.89 -1.21 6.48
CA GLU A 314 -3.56 -1.76 6.72
C GLU A 314 -3.50 -2.66 7.96
N ARG A 315 -2.75 -3.77 7.85
CA ARG A 315 -2.56 -4.74 8.96
C ARG A 315 -1.96 -4.10 10.22
N HIS A 316 -1.26 -2.98 10.11
CA HIS A 316 -0.68 -2.27 11.26
C HIS A 316 -1.75 -1.53 12.10
N ALA A 317 -2.90 -1.18 11.51
CA ALA A 317 -3.93 -0.41 12.20
C ALA A 317 -4.46 -1.14 13.45
N ARG A 318 -4.68 -0.40 14.54
CA ARG A 318 -5.25 -0.86 15.81
C ARG A 318 -6.28 0.15 16.29
N ARG A 319 -7.24 -0.32 17.09
CA ARG A 319 -8.17 0.56 17.80
C ARG A 319 -7.42 1.71 18.49
N GLY A 320 -7.99 2.90 18.42
CA GLY A 320 -7.42 4.13 18.96
C GLY A 320 -6.43 4.87 18.06
N ASP A 321 -6.02 4.31 16.92
CA ASP A 321 -5.19 5.03 15.95
C ASP A 321 -5.91 6.30 15.43
N ARG A 322 -5.16 7.38 15.24
CA ARG A 322 -5.69 8.66 14.75
C ARG A 322 -5.83 8.74 13.23
N TYR A 323 -5.09 7.93 12.50
CA TYR A 323 -5.03 7.96 11.04
C TYR A 323 -5.27 6.56 10.49
N LEU A 324 -6.26 6.44 9.61
CA LEU A 324 -6.62 5.19 8.96
C LEU A 324 -6.65 5.39 7.45
N PRO A 325 -5.64 4.90 6.71
CA PRO A 325 -5.71 4.83 5.26
C PRO A 325 -6.61 3.66 4.87
N VAL A 326 -7.82 3.99 4.43
CA VAL A 326 -8.84 3.03 4.02
C VAL A 326 -8.83 2.91 2.50
N LEU A 327 -8.90 1.68 1.98
CA LEU A 327 -9.06 1.44 0.55
C LEU A 327 -10.46 0.89 0.27
N TRP A 328 -11.17 1.54 -0.65
CA TRP A 328 -12.49 1.11 -1.13
C TRP A 328 -12.47 1.08 -2.66
N ASP A 329 -12.58 -0.11 -3.29
CA ASP A 329 -12.64 -0.25 -4.76
C ASP A 329 -11.54 0.54 -5.52
N GLY A 330 -10.32 0.55 -4.98
CA GLY A 330 -9.18 1.28 -5.55
C GLY A 330 -9.12 2.78 -5.20
N ILE A 331 -10.10 3.31 -4.49
CA ILE A 331 -10.12 4.68 -3.96
C ILE A 331 -9.50 4.70 -2.56
N SER A 332 -8.50 5.55 -2.36
CA SER A 332 -7.90 5.81 -1.05
C SER A 332 -8.77 6.83 -0.30
N ILE A 333 -9.14 6.52 0.93
CA ILE A 333 -9.89 7.38 1.83
C ILE A 333 -9.12 7.46 3.14
N ASP A 334 -8.61 8.65 3.43
CA ASP A 334 -7.81 8.95 4.60
C ASP A 334 -8.72 9.47 5.72
N LEU A 335 -8.92 8.65 6.76
CA LEU A 335 -9.71 9.01 7.93
C LEU A 335 -8.81 9.55 9.04
N PHE A 336 -9.14 10.73 9.55
CA PHE A 336 -8.42 11.41 10.63
C PHE A 336 -9.32 11.63 11.85
N ARG A 337 -8.96 11.06 13.00
CA ARG A 337 -9.62 11.41 14.27
C ARG A 337 -9.28 12.86 14.64
N LEU A 338 -10.31 13.68 14.88
CA LEU A 338 -10.15 15.06 15.33
C LEU A 338 -10.30 15.13 16.85
N ASP A 339 -9.20 15.33 17.55
CA ASP A 339 -9.18 15.46 19.01
C ASP A 339 -9.24 16.94 19.39
N ARG A 340 -10.25 17.34 20.17
CA ARG A 340 -10.38 18.72 20.64
C ARG A 340 -9.37 19.02 21.74
N ALA A 341 -8.57 20.06 21.56
CA ALA A 341 -7.61 20.58 22.54
C ALA A 341 -7.76 22.12 22.63
N GLY A 342 -8.62 22.58 23.53
CA GLY A 342 -8.97 23.99 23.67
C GLY A 342 -9.69 24.52 22.43
N GLU A 343 -9.11 25.56 21.82
CA GLU A 343 -9.61 26.24 20.62
C GLU A 343 -9.21 25.56 19.30
N TYR A 344 -8.50 24.43 19.35
CA TYR A 344 -8.06 23.70 18.16
C TYR A 344 -8.54 22.25 18.15
N PHE A 345 -8.85 21.73 16.97
CA PHE A 345 -8.81 20.29 16.70
C PHE A 345 -7.37 19.90 16.33
N SER A 346 -6.86 18.86 16.98
CA SER A 346 -5.59 18.23 16.69
C SER A 346 -5.81 16.87 16.03
N PHE A 347 -5.08 16.61 14.96
CA PHE A 347 -5.13 15.35 14.22
C PHE A 347 -3.77 15.07 13.58
N GLY A 348 -3.51 13.83 13.18
CA GLY A 348 -2.18 13.45 12.72
C GLY A 348 -2.04 11.94 12.52
N PHE A 349 -0.81 11.50 12.26
CA PHE A 349 -0.52 10.08 12.01
C PHE A 349 -0.43 9.25 13.29
N SER A 350 -0.04 9.84 14.42
CA SER A 350 -0.02 9.18 15.72
C SER A 350 0.02 10.17 16.89
N ASP A 351 -0.10 9.64 18.11
CA ASP A 351 -0.02 10.38 19.38
C ASP A 351 1.43 10.52 19.88
N ARG A 352 2.42 9.96 19.15
CA ARG A 352 3.81 9.99 19.59
C ARG A 352 4.35 11.42 19.59
N PRO A 353 5.10 11.84 20.62
CA PRO A 353 5.74 13.15 20.66
C PRO A 353 6.65 13.36 19.45
N GLY A 354 6.53 14.49 18.77
CA GLY A 354 7.35 14.82 17.61
C GLY A 354 6.86 14.24 16.27
N ASP A 355 5.87 13.35 16.29
CA ASP A 355 5.27 12.82 15.05
C ASP A 355 4.42 13.87 14.32
N VAL A 356 3.97 13.54 13.11
CA VAL A 356 3.12 14.43 12.31
C VAL A 356 1.80 14.69 13.02
N GLN A 357 1.61 15.96 13.38
CA GLN A 357 0.36 16.49 13.91
C GLN A 357 0.07 17.85 13.29
N TRP A 358 -1.20 18.09 13.00
CA TRP A 358 -1.73 19.37 12.58
C TRP A 358 -2.73 19.90 13.62
N ARG A 359 -2.90 21.22 13.64
CA ARG A 359 -3.96 21.90 14.37
C ARG A 359 -4.75 22.83 13.47
N ILE A 360 -6.07 22.71 13.53
CA ILE A 360 -7.01 23.63 12.88
C ILE A 360 -7.96 24.20 13.92
N PRO A 361 -8.55 25.38 13.68
CA PRO A 361 -9.53 25.97 14.59
C PRO A 361 -10.68 24.99 14.88
N VAL A 362 -11.19 24.99 16.10
CA VAL A 362 -12.43 24.28 16.42
C VAL A 362 -13.59 24.91 15.65
N PHE A 363 -14.49 24.06 15.19
CA PHE A 363 -15.70 24.48 14.51
C PHE A 363 -16.89 23.61 14.90
N GLN A 364 -18.09 24.10 14.59
CA GLN A 364 -19.32 23.33 14.69
C GLN A 364 -19.64 22.74 13.31
N SER A 365 -19.94 21.44 13.28
CA SER A 365 -20.41 20.76 12.08
C SER A 365 -21.81 21.25 11.72
N GLY A 366 -22.00 21.63 10.45
CA GLY A 366 -23.29 22.00 9.88
C GLY A 366 -24.12 20.79 9.42
N PRO A 367 -25.21 21.05 8.67
CA PRO A 367 -26.06 19.99 8.11
C PRO A 367 -25.28 19.11 7.14
N GLU A 368 -25.81 17.92 6.91
CA GLU A 368 -25.26 16.94 5.98
C GLU A 368 -25.46 17.40 4.54
N ASP A 369 -24.45 17.19 3.70
CA ASP A 369 -24.59 17.33 2.25
C ASP A 369 -25.05 16.01 1.60
N GLU A 370 -25.22 16.02 0.28
CA GLU A 370 -25.65 14.83 -0.49
C GLU A 370 -24.67 13.63 -0.43
N ARG A 371 -23.44 13.85 0.07
CA ARG A 371 -22.42 12.82 0.29
C ARG A 371 -22.44 12.28 1.72
N GLY A 372 -23.31 12.81 2.58
CA GLY A 372 -23.33 12.52 4.01
C GLY A 372 -22.20 13.17 4.79
N LEU A 373 -21.47 14.13 4.22
CA LEU A 373 -20.45 14.89 4.93
C LEU A 373 -21.12 16.06 5.66
N SER A 374 -20.69 16.31 6.91
CA SER A 374 -21.15 17.49 7.63
C SER A 374 -20.49 18.73 7.05
N SER A 375 -21.32 19.64 6.54
CA SER A 375 -20.88 20.89 5.91
C SER A 375 -20.19 21.83 6.91
N LEU A 376 -19.29 22.66 6.39
CA LEU A 376 -18.67 23.76 7.13
C LEU A 376 -19.20 25.07 6.56
N SER A 377 -19.44 26.08 7.41
CA SER A 377 -19.77 27.42 6.92
C SER A 377 -18.62 27.97 6.06
N PRO A 378 -18.88 28.88 5.10
CA PRO A 378 -17.83 29.43 4.24
C PRO A 378 -16.66 30.05 5.02
N ASP A 379 -16.94 30.73 6.13
CA ASP A 379 -15.93 31.34 6.99
C ASP A 379 -15.09 30.27 7.70
N THR A 380 -15.73 29.22 8.22
CA THR A 380 -15.06 28.10 8.88
C THR A 380 -14.16 27.35 7.90
N ALA A 381 -14.69 27.04 6.71
CA ALA A 381 -13.94 26.36 5.65
C ALA A 381 -12.70 27.19 5.25
N SER A 382 -12.89 28.49 5.03
CA SER A 382 -11.80 29.44 4.72
C SER A 382 -10.76 29.51 5.84
N ALA A 383 -11.18 29.51 7.12
CA ALA A 383 -10.27 29.52 8.26
C ALA A 383 -9.46 28.22 8.37
N CYS A 384 -10.09 27.06 8.18
CA CYS A 384 -9.40 25.76 8.19
C CYS A 384 -8.43 25.62 7.03
N LEU A 385 -8.83 26.00 5.80
CA LEU A 385 -7.96 25.96 4.63
C LEU A 385 -6.78 26.93 4.77
N ARG A 386 -7.01 28.13 5.31
CA ARG A 386 -5.91 29.07 5.62
C ARG A 386 -4.95 28.51 6.66
N ALA A 387 -5.44 27.83 7.70
CA ALA A 387 -4.59 27.18 8.68
C ALA A 387 -3.75 26.06 8.05
N LEU A 388 -4.34 25.25 7.18
CA LEU A 388 -3.67 24.08 6.57
C LEU A 388 -2.69 24.45 5.45
N TYR A 389 -3.03 25.43 4.61
CA TYR A 389 -2.28 25.75 3.39
C TYR A 389 -1.61 27.13 3.43
N GLY A 390 -1.88 27.94 4.46
CA GLY A 390 -1.35 29.30 4.60
C GLY A 390 -2.21 30.37 3.94
N PRO A 391 -1.78 31.65 3.98
CA PRO A 391 -2.58 32.78 3.47
C PRO A 391 -2.83 32.73 1.96
N ALA A 392 -1.91 32.13 1.20
CA ALA A 392 -2.00 31.99 -0.25
C ALA A 392 -2.77 30.73 -0.69
N TRP A 393 -3.53 30.09 0.20
CA TRP A 393 -4.19 28.80 -0.05
C TRP A 393 -5.11 28.77 -1.27
N ARG A 394 -5.52 29.92 -1.82
CA ARG A 394 -6.33 30.05 -3.05
C ARG A 394 -5.52 29.85 -4.33
N VAL A 395 -4.19 29.93 -4.27
CA VAL A 395 -3.29 29.68 -5.40
C VAL A 395 -2.88 28.20 -5.36
N PRO A 396 -3.12 27.42 -6.43
CA PRO A 396 -2.67 26.03 -6.48
C PRO A 396 -1.14 25.90 -6.41
N ASP A 397 -0.63 25.04 -5.53
CA ASP A 397 0.77 24.59 -5.53
C ASP A 397 0.81 23.06 -5.76
N PRO A 398 1.19 22.59 -6.96
CA PRO A 398 1.21 21.16 -7.28
C PRO A 398 2.28 20.36 -6.51
N TYR A 399 3.20 21.05 -5.84
CA TYR A 399 4.29 20.44 -5.06
C TYR A 399 4.08 20.61 -3.55
N PHE A 400 2.91 21.11 -3.13
CA PHE A 400 2.58 21.24 -1.72
C PHE A 400 2.54 19.87 -1.03
N ALA A 401 3.16 19.78 0.14
CA ALA A 401 3.15 18.60 0.99
C ALA A 401 2.86 19.03 2.43
N SER A 402 1.65 18.73 2.90
CA SER A 402 1.15 19.15 4.21
C SER A 402 2.09 18.76 5.36
N VAL A 403 2.64 17.55 5.33
CA VAL A 403 3.59 17.01 6.32
C VAL A 403 4.92 17.77 6.39
N VAL A 404 5.27 18.55 5.35
CA VAL A 404 6.53 19.29 5.26
C VAL A 404 6.30 20.79 5.46
N GLN A 405 5.25 21.33 4.85
CA GLN A 405 5.08 22.77 4.60
C GLN A 405 3.88 23.40 5.31
N SER A 406 2.92 22.61 5.82
CA SER A 406 1.69 23.16 6.36
C SER A 406 1.97 24.06 7.58
N PRO A 407 1.43 25.30 7.62
CA PRO A 407 1.52 26.13 8.81
C PRO A 407 0.72 25.58 9.99
N ALA A 408 -0.17 24.62 9.76
CA ALA A 408 -0.89 23.91 10.83
C ALA A 408 -0.03 22.88 11.56
N LEU A 409 1.18 22.55 11.08
CA LEU A 409 2.06 21.58 11.76
C LEU A 409 2.32 22.03 13.21
N TRP A 410 2.08 21.12 14.16
CA TRP A 410 2.19 21.41 15.57
C TRP A 410 3.08 20.39 16.29
N ASN A 411 4.10 20.85 17.01
CA ASN A 411 5.04 20.01 17.75
C ASN A 411 5.68 18.88 16.92
N VAL A 412 5.88 19.09 15.61
CA VAL A 412 6.47 18.08 14.71
C VAL A 412 7.98 18.25 14.66
N ALA A 413 8.72 17.17 14.91
CA ALA A 413 10.17 17.17 14.86
C ALA A 413 10.70 17.46 13.45
N LEU A 414 11.80 18.21 13.35
CA LEU A 414 12.42 18.52 12.05
C LEU A 414 12.82 17.23 11.29
N HIS A 415 13.29 16.22 12.02
CA HIS A 415 13.61 14.91 11.46
C HIS A 415 12.39 14.19 10.85
N VAL A 416 11.20 14.33 11.43
CA VAL A 416 9.96 13.77 10.87
C VAL A 416 9.60 14.46 9.57
N ARG A 417 9.64 15.80 9.56
CA ARG A 417 9.35 16.60 8.35
C ARG A 417 10.34 16.28 7.23
N ALA A 418 11.64 16.17 7.55
CA ALA A 418 12.68 15.81 6.59
C ALA A 418 12.57 14.36 6.11
N TYR A 419 12.24 13.42 7.01
CA TYR A 419 11.93 12.03 6.66
C TYR A 419 10.79 11.96 5.63
N TYR A 420 9.69 12.70 5.84
CA TYR A 420 8.57 12.69 4.91
C TYR A 420 8.86 13.42 3.59
N ALA A 421 9.68 14.47 3.59
CA ALA A 421 10.17 15.08 2.36
C ALA A 421 10.94 14.04 1.52
N ALA A 422 11.90 13.34 2.15
CA ALA A 422 12.66 12.26 1.51
C ALA A 422 11.77 11.07 1.09
N HIS A 423 10.83 10.65 1.93
CA HIS A 423 9.91 9.54 1.64
C HIS A 423 8.99 9.84 0.46
N ARG A 424 8.38 11.04 0.43
CA ARG A 424 7.50 11.45 -0.69
C ARG A 424 8.30 11.69 -1.97
N ALA A 425 9.53 12.20 -1.86
CA ALA A 425 10.41 12.32 -3.03
C ALA A 425 10.81 10.96 -3.61
N ARG A 426 11.14 9.98 -2.74
CA ARG A 426 11.34 8.59 -3.15
C ARG A 426 10.13 8.06 -3.92
N ALA A 427 8.93 8.23 -3.35
CA ALA A 427 7.69 7.75 -3.96
C ALA A 427 7.41 8.42 -5.32
N ALA A 428 7.65 9.73 -5.44
CA ALA A 428 7.50 10.45 -6.70
C ALA A 428 8.48 9.94 -7.77
N LEU A 429 9.76 9.73 -7.40
CA LEU A 429 10.76 9.22 -8.33
C LEU A 429 10.45 7.79 -8.79
N LEU A 430 9.98 6.92 -7.89
CA LEU A 430 9.52 5.56 -8.22
C LEU A 430 8.23 5.54 -9.06
N GLN A 431 7.56 6.69 -9.24
CA GLN A 431 6.44 6.88 -10.17
C GLN A 431 6.88 7.58 -11.47
N ALA A 432 8.20 7.73 -11.68
CA ALA A 432 8.83 8.49 -12.76
C ALA A 432 8.43 9.98 -12.80
N ASP A 433 8.31 10.60 -11.62
CA ASP A 433 8.10 12.06 -11.47
C ASP A 433 9.29 12.74 -10.76
N PRO A 434 10.42 12.95 -11.48
CA PRO A 434 11.62 13.53 -10.91
C PRO A 434 11.46 15.02 -10.57
N ILE A 435 10.54 15.72 -11.23
CA ILE A 435 10.27 17.15 -10.97
C ILE A 435 9.65 17.30 -9.58
N LYS A 436 8.59 16.53 -9.29
CA LYS A 436 7.97 16.52 -7.97
C LYS A 436 8.94 16.04 -6.89
N ALA A 437 9.76 15.02 -7.20
CA ALA A 437 10.77 14.54 -6.26
C ALA A 437 11.74 15.67 -5.84
N ARG A 438 12.30 16.42 -6.79
CA ARG A 438 13.19 17.56 -6.49
C ARG A 438 12.50 18.67 -5.72
N ALA A 439 11.28 19.03 -6.11
CA ALA A 439 10.52 20.08 -5.43
C ALA A 439 10.27 19.74 -3.95
N LEU A 440 9.99 18.47 -3.64
CA LEU A 440 9.81 17.99 -2.27
C LEU A 440 11.12 18.04 -1.46
N LEU A 441 12.25 17.66 -2.06
CA LEU A 441 13.56 17.68 -1.39
C LEU A 441 14.06 19.10 -1.12
N ALA A 442 13.86 20.03 -2.06
CA ALA A 442 14.24 21.43 -1.91
C ALA A 442 13.54 22.13 -0.73
N ARG A 443 12.41 21.57 -0.27
CA ARG A 443 11.59 22.08 0.83
C ARG A 443 11.83 21.32 2.14
N ALA A 444 12.76 20.37 2.17
CA ALA A 444 13.11 19.65 3.39
C ALA A 444 13.75 20.60 4.43
N PRO A 445 13.36 20.52 5.71
CA PRO A 445 13.93 21.39 6.74
C PRO A 445 15.32 20.97 7.23
N LEU A 446 15.81 19.81 6.78
CA LEU A 446 17.17 19.32 7.04
C LEU A 446 17.84 18.98 5.70
N PRO A 447 19.18 19.14 5.61
CA PRO A 447 19.91 18.90 4.37
C PRO A 447 19.84 17.43 3.94
N ILE A 448 19.71 17.20 2.63
CA ILE A 448 19.74 15.89 1.98
C ILE A 448 20.82 15.95 0.90
N PRO A 449 22.05 15.48 1.15
CA PRO A 449 23.20 15.66 0.26
C PRO A 449 23.18 14.66 -0.91
N LEU A 450 22.39 14.97 -1.94
CA LEU A 450 22.21 14.12 -3.12
C LEU A 450 23.45 14.00 -4.01
N ASP A 451 24.44 14.88 -3.83
CA ASP A 451 25.78 14.77 -4.44
C ASP A 451 26.50 13.48 -4.02
N GLN A 452 26.13 12.93 -2.86
CA GLN A 452 26.64 11.65 -2.34
C GLN A 452 25.80 10.44 -2.79
N ALA A 453 24.79 10.65 -3.65
CA ALA A 453 24.00 9.54 -4.18
C ALA A 453 24.83 8.69 -5.15
N ARG A 454 24.53 7.39 -5.21
CA ARG A 454 25.19 6.46 -6.16
C ARG A 454 24.95 6.86 -7.62
N HIS A 455 23.80 7.46 -7.89
CA HIS A 455 23.43 8.00 -9.20
C HIS A 455 22.93 9.45 -9.04
N PRO A 456 23.82 10.45 -8.97
CA PRO A 456 23.45 11.85 -8.79
C PRO A 456 22.53 12.37 -9.92
N ASP A 457 22.68 11.83 -11.13
CA ASP A 457 21.89 12.23 -12.32
C ASP A 457 20.38 12.01 -12.15
N LEU A 458 19.97 11.06 -11.31
CA LEU A 458 18.55 10.86 -10.96
C LEU A 458 17.93 12.10 -10.30
N TRP A 459 18.78 12.93 -9.69
CA TRP A 459 18.40 14.08 -8.88
C TRP A 459 18.73 15.42 -9.55
N THR A 460 19.53 15.42 -10.61
CA THR A 460 19.93 16.63 -11.35
C THR A 460 19.34 16.70 -12.75
N ALA A 461 18.96 15.56 -13.36
CA ALA A 461 18.40 15.54 -14.70
C ALA A 461 16.96 16.08 -14.72
N GLY A 462 16.83 17.34 -15.14
CA GLY A 462 15.55 17.95 -15.49
C GLY A 462 15.56 19.46 -15.37
N ASP A 463 16.07 20.04 -16.46
CA ASP A 463 15.79 21.37 -17.01
C ASP A 463 16.29 22.60 -16.23
N ALA A 464 17.49 23.05 -16.63
CA ALA A 464 18.05 24.36 -16.35
C ALA A 464 17.27 25.53 -16.99
N SER A 465 16.07 25.31 -17.57
CA SER A 465 15.27 26.33 -18.25
C SER A 465 13.94 26.71 -17.57
N ARG A 466 13.64 26.20 -16.37
CA ARG A 466 12.54 26.73 -15.54
C ARG A 466 13.10 27.37 -14.28
N THR A 467 13.01 28.69 -14.24
CA THR A 467 13.46 29.60 -13.20
C THR A 467 13.17 29.07 -11.79
N PRO A 468 14.13 29.17 -10.85
CA PRO A 468 13.83 28.92 -9.45
C PRO A 468 12.83 29.97 -8.98
N PHE A 469 11.74 29.52 -8.37
CA PHE A 469 10.81 30.36 -7.63
C PHE A 469 11.63 31.17 -6.62
N GLN A 470 11.71 32.48 -6.79
CA GLN A 470 12.38 33.37 -5.84
C GLN A 470 11.58 33.38 -4.52
N PRO A 471 12.23 33.24 -3.37
CA PRO A 471 11.56 33.49 -2.09
C PRO A 471 11.25 34.98 -2.00
N TYR A 472 9.97 35.34 -1.90
CA TYR A 472 9.59 36.72 -1.61
C TYR A 472 10.06 37.07 -0.18
N THR A 473 11.06 37.95 -0.12
CA THR A 473 11.43 38.73 1.05
C THR A 473 10.33 39.76 1.37
N SER A 474 10.04 39.87 2.68
CA SER A 474 9.22 40.86 3.43
C SER A 474 7.75 41.02 3.08
#